data_AF-A0A8R7UII7-F1
#
_entry.id   AF-A0A8R7UII7-F1
#
_cell.length_a   1.000
_cell.length_b   1.000
_cell.length_c   1.000
_cell.angle_alpha   90.00
_cell.angle_beta   90.00
_cell.angle_gamma   90.00
#
_symmetry.space_group_name_H-M   'P 1'
#
loop_
_entity.id
_entity.type
_entity.pdbx_description
1 polymer ?
#
loop_
_entity_poly.entity_id
_entity_poly.type
_entity_poly.pdbx_seq_one_letter_code
_entity_poly.pdbx_strand_id
1 'polypeptide(L)'
;MVLGCLSSENFKTVNGAILQEIVPTSLTASGRTVKVLVLESIGPNLDAVVGFLICFPCVEKLYIQSRHRKDMKNVCQYSTLDPIECLELHLRAIVLNTYEGKRADVNFAKFFVLNAKVLKVMKFGASGTCNDKWVANQRRRLQLDISASRGARFYFKRDFDIPSFCDHYHFHDMWTVDPFGSS
;
A
#
# COMPACT_ATOMS: atom_id res chain seq x y z
N MET A 1 5.20 11.73 13.64
CA MET A 1 4.96 12.83 12.69
C MET A 1 5.01 12.26 11.27
N VAL A 2 3.92 12.42 10.50
CA VAL A 2 3.49 11.70 9.27
C VAL A 2 2.70 12.75 8.50
N LEU A 3 3.35 13.40 7.54
CA LEU A 3 2.73 14.45 6.72
C LEU A 3 2.54 13.92 5.30
N GLY A 4 1.28 13.92 4.83
CA GLY A 4 0.97 13.95 3.40
C GLY A 4 -0.10 12.96 2.91
N CYS A 5 -1.14 13.50 2.29
CA CYS A 5 -2.19 12.82 1.52
C CYS A 5 -2.08 13.30 0.05
N LEU A 6 -2.18 12.38 -0.92
CA LEU A 6 -1.89 12.62 -2.35
C LEU A 6 -3.10 12.27 -3.23
N SER A 7 -3.71 13.26 -3.89
CA SER A 7 -4.49 12.97 -5.10
C SER A 7 -3.57 13.14 -6.32
N SER A 8 -4.05 12.71 -7.49
CA SER A 8 -3.36 12.50 -8.78
C SER A 8 -2.45 13.62 -9.35
N GLU A 9 -2.10 14.65 -8.60
CA GLU A 9 -1.30 15.79 -9.08
C GLU A 9 -0.18 16.27 -8.14
N ASN A 10 0.04 15.71 -6.94
CA ASN A 10 1.18 16.13 -6.09
C ASN A 10 1.68 14.99 -5.19
N PHE A 11 3.00 14.89 -4.97
CA PHE A 11 3.62 13.93 -4.04
C PHE A 11 4.11 14.61 -2.75
N LYS A 12 3.89 13.99 -1.59
CA LYS A 12 4.33 14.47 -0.27
C LYS A 12 5.04 13.32 0.44
N THR A 13 6.24 13.61 0.93
CA THR A 13 7.03 12.69 1.74
C THR A 13 7.03 13.15 3.20
N VAL A 14 7.08 12.18 4.13
CA VAL A 14 7.03 12.43 5.58
C VAL A 14 8.25 13.22 6.10
N ASN A 15 9.29 13.40 5.29
CA ASN A 15 10.49 14.20 5.62
C ASN A 15 10.45 15.65 5.07
N GLY A 16 9.31 16.14 4.59
CA GLY A 16 9.11 17.58 4.32
C GLY A 16 9.43 18.07 2.90
N ALA A 17 9.66 17.18 1.92
CA ALA A 17 9.76 17.59 0.52
C ALA A 17 8.46 17.27 -0.22
N ILE A 18 7.80 18.32 -0.72
CA ILE A 18 6.77 18.23 -1.76
C ILE A 18 7.54 17.95 -3.06
N LEU A 19 7.36 16.78 -3.66
CA LEU A 19 7.88 16.55 -5.02
C LEU A 19 6.80 17.05 -5.98
N GLN A 20 6.94 18.30 -6.41
CA GLN A 20 6.32 18.77 -7.65
C GLN A 20 7.14 18.17 -8.79
N GLU A 21 6.46 17.45 -9.69
CA GLU A 21 6.95 17.04 -11.02
C GLU A 21 8.29 16.27 -11.03
N ILE A 22 8.22 14.92 -11.06
CA ILE A 22 9.41 14.07 -11.07
C ILE A 22 10.10 14.14 -12.44
N VAL A 23 11.19 14.90 -12.51
CA VAL A 23 12.28 14.64 -13.46
C VAL A 23 13.08 13.44 -12.91
N PRO A 24 13.29 12.35 -13.68
CA PRO A 24 13.76 11.05 -13.15
C PRO A 24 15.18 10.99 -12.57
N THR A 25 15.94 12.09 -12.52
CA THR A 25 17.41 11.99 -12.60
C THR A 25 18.22 12.32 -11.33
N SER A 26 17.63 12.72 -10.18
CA SER A 26 18.46 13.05 -8.99
C SER A 26 17.97 12.58 -7.60
N LEU A 27 17.24 11.47 -7.51
CA LEU A 27 16.74 10.96 -6.20
C LEU A 27 17.71 10.05 -5.40
N THR A 28 18.98 9.92 -5.79
CA THR A 28 19.83 8.81 -5.34
C THR A 28 20.14 8.78 -3.83
N ALA A 29 20.30 9.92 -3.16
CA ALA A 29 20.52 9.98 -1.70
C ALA A 29 19.22 10.22 -0.91
N SER A 30 18.35 11.10 -1.39
CA SER A 30 17.11 11.50 -0.68
C SER A 30 16.08 10.36 -0.64
N GLY A 31 15.96 9.58 -1.72
CA GLY A 31 14.97 8.49 -1.81
C GLY A 31 15.16 7.38 -0.77
N ARG A 32 16.39 7.11 -0.35
CA ARG A 32 16.70 6.08 0.66
C ARG A 32 16.30 6.48 2.08
N THR A 33 16.05 7.76 2.35
CA THR A 33 15.61 8.24 3.67
C THR A 33 14.13 7.96 3.95
N VAL A 34 13.34 7.70 2.91
CA VAL A 34 11.91 7.45 3.02
C VAL A 34 11.66 6.04 3.53
N LYS A 35 11.21 5.94 4.79
CA LYS A 35 10.86 4.67 5.46
C LYS A 35 9.37 4.36 5.47
N VAL A 36 8.54 5.38 5.40
CA VAL A 36 7.08 5.26 5.40
C VAL A 36 6.56 5.97 4.16
N LEU A 37 5.83 5.25 3.33
CA LEU A 37 5.19 5.76 2.14
C LEU A 37 3.67 5.66 2.30
N VAL A 38 3.00 6.80 2.14
CA VAL A 38 1.53 6.89 2.18
C VAL A 38 1.08 7.34 0.81
N LEU A 39 0.27 6.51 0.15
CA LEU A 39 -0.27 6.78 -1.16
C LEU A 39 -1.78 6.82 -1.07
N GLU A 40 -2.33 7.83 -1.71
CA GLU A 40 -3.74 7.82 -2.07
C GLU A 40 -3.82 7.80 -3.60
N SER A 41 -4.67 6.92 -4.12
CA SER A 41 -4.79 6.70 -5.55
C SER A 41 -6.25 6.61 -5.95
N ILE A 42 -6.55 6.95 -7.21
CA ILE A 42 -7.85 6.62 -7.79
C ILE A 42 -7.77 5.19 -8.30
N GLY A 43 -8.57 4.28 -7.74
CA GLY A 43 -8.50 2.85 -8.04
C GLY A 43 -7.16 2.19 -7.67
N PRO A 44 -7.05 0.85 -7.83
CA PRO A 44 -5.77 0.18 -7.80
C PRO A 44 -4.95 0.56 -9.05
N ASN A 45 -3.74 1.09 -8.86
CA ASN A 45 -2.79 1.41 -9.93
C ASN A 45 -1.43 0.85 -9.56
N LEU A 46 -1.16 -0.39 -9.98
CA LEU A 46 0.04 -1.10 -9.57
C LEU A 46 1.31 -0.48 -10.17
N ASP A 47 1.27 -0.03 -11.43
CA ASP A 47 2.42 0.54 -12.12
C ASP A 47 2.89 1.84 -11.44
N ALA A 48 1.96 2.71 -11.05
CA ALA A 48 2.30 3.92 -10.29
C ALA A 48 2.94 3.58 -8.94
N VAL A 49 2.36 2.63 -8.20
CA VAL A 49 2.90 2.21 -6.90
C VAL A 49 4.30 1.62 -7.05
N VAL A 50 4.51 0.75 -8.04
CA VAL A 50 5.82 0.16 -8.35
C VAL A 50 6.84 1.25 -8.70
N GLY A 51 6.46 2.26 -9.50
CA GLY A 51 7.30 3.41 -9.80
C GLY A 51 7.81 4.11 -8.54
N PHE A 52 6.94 4.34 -7.55
CA PHE A 52 7.37 4.91 -6.27
C PHE A 52 8.29 3.99 -5.48
N LEU A 53 8.02 2.68 -5.46
CA LEU A 53 8.85 1.73 -4.75
C LEU A 53 10.26 1.62 -5.34
N ILE A 54 10.42 1.86 -6.65
CA ILE A 54 11.72 2.02 -7.31
C ILE A 54 12.41 3.31 -6.87
N CYS A 55 11.69 4.43 -6.78
CA CYS A 55 12.23 5.70 -6.30
C CYS A 55 12.62 5.71 -4.82
N PHE A 56 11.95 4.90 -4.00
CA PHE A 56 12.13 4.82 -2.55
C PHE A 56 12.52 3.39 -2.12
N PRO A 57 13.77 2.97 -2.39
CA PRO A 57 14.18 1.58 -2.26
C PRO A 57 14.24 1.08 -0.80
N CYS A 58 14.18 1.97 0.19
CA CYS A 58 14.28 1.62 1.62
C CYS A 58 12.95 1.72 2.38
N VAL A 59 11.80 1.78 1.68
CA VAL A 59 10.47 1.83 2.31
C VAL A 59 10.23 0.57 3.14
N GLU A 60 9.84 0.78 4.40
CA GLU A 60 9.54 -0.29 5.36
C GLU A 60 8.04 -0.44 5.62
N LYS A 61 7.29 0.67 5.51
CA LYS A 61 5.85 0.72 5.75
C LYS A 61 5.15 1.39 4.58
N LEU A 62 4.14 0.73 4.01
CA LEU A 62 3.36 1.23 2.89
C LEU A 62 1.88 1.31 3.27
N TYR A 63 1.30 2.50 3.23
CA TYR A 63 -0.14 2.68 3.34
C TYR A 63 -0.70 3.10 1.98
N ILE A 64 -1.76 2.44 1.54
CA ILE A 64 -2.45 2.74 0.29
C ILE A 64 -3.94 2.88 0.60
N GLN A 65 -4.52 4.00 0.18
CA GLN A 65 -5.97 4.21 0.19
C GLN A 65 -6.45 4.51 -1.23
N SER A 66 -7.45 3.77 -1.68
CA SER A 66 -7.97 3.87 -3.03
C SER A 66 -9.32 4.60 -3.03
N ARG A 67 -9.42 5.70 -3.76
CA ARG A 67 -10.71 6.35 -4.03
C ARG A 67 -11.41 5.61 -5.16
N HIS A 68 -12.66 5.21 -4.92
CA HIS A 68 -13.46 4.49 -5.92
C HIS A 68 -13.82 5.38 -7.13
N ARG A 69 -13.44 4.94 -8.34
CA ARG A 69 -14.03 5.35 -9.63
C ARG A 69 -14.34 4.08 -10.43
N LYS A 70 -15.46 4.09 -11.17
CA LYS A 70 -16.10 2.87 -11.72
C LYS A 70 -15.33 2.12 -12.81
N ASP A 71 -14.25 2.68 -13.38
CA ASP A 71 -13.73 2.18 -14.66
C ASP A 71 -12.20 2.07 -14.71
N MET A 72 -11.58 1.16 -13.94
CA MET A 72 -10.13 0.95 -14.03
C MET A 72 -9.72 -0.53 -14.14
N LYS A 73 -8.78 -0.78 -15.04
CA LYS A 73 -8.15 -2.07 -15.28
C LYS A 73 -6.81 -2.11 -14.55
N ASN A 74 -6.60 -3.12 -13.71
CA ASN A 74 -5.25 -3.49 -13.26
C ASN A 74 -4.54 -4.17 -14.42
N VAL A 75 -3.99 -3.35 -15.30
CA VAL A 75 -2.96 -3.79 -16.23
C VAL A 75 -1.67 -3.42 -15.55
N CYS A 76 -0.92 -4.42 -15.12
CA CYS A 76 0.45 -4.22 -14.71
C CYS A 76 1.31 -4.85 -15.79
N GLN A 77 2.00 -4.03 -16.57
CA GLN A 77 3.02 -4.48 -17.51
C GLN A 77 4.35 -4.54 -16.75
N TYR A 78 4.39 -5.24 -15.62
CA TYR A 78 5.64 -5.51 -14.93
C TYR A 78 6.45 -6.52 -15.76
N SER A 79 7.19 -5.98 -16.71
CA SER A 79 8.30 -6.64 -17.37
C SER A 79 9.55 -5.86 -17.00
N THR A 80 10.20 -6.22 -15.89
CA THR A 80 11.54 -5.69 -15.61
C THR A 80 12.36 -6.71 -14.85
N LEU A 81 13.58 -6.90 -15.35
CA LEU A 81 14.57 -7.92 -14.99
C LEU A 81 15.21 -7.68 -13.61
N ASP A 82 14.89 -6.57 -12.93
CA ASP A 82 15.54 -6.16 -11.69
C ASP A 82 14.58 -6.20 -10.49
N PRO A 83 14.95 -6.88 -9.39
CA PRO A 83 14.16 -6.92 -8.16
C PRO A 83 13.96 -5.52 -7.56
N ILE A 84 12.74 -5.22 -7.10
CA ILE A 84 12.45 -3.99 -6.36
C ILE A 84 13.04 -4.13 -4.95
N GLU A 85 14.09 -3.36 -4.65
CA GLU A 85 14.90 -3.50 -3.42
C GLU A 85 14.05 -3.47 -2.13
N CYS A 86 13.05 -2.60 -2.04
CA CYS A 86 12.23 -2.53 -0.83
C CYS A 86 11.40 -3.81 -0.63
N LEU A 87 10.89 -4.45 -1.69
CA LEU A 87 10.14 -5.71 -1.58
C LEU A 87 11.04 -6.85 -1.08
N GLU A 88 12.30 -6.82 -1.48
CA GLU A 88 13.30 -7.82 -1.14
C GLU A 88 13.81 -7.66 0.29
N LEU A 89 14.10 -6.43 0.72
CA LEU A 89 14.94 -6.18 1.91
C LEU A 89 14.27 -5.35 3.01
N HIS A 90 13.27 -4.52 2.70
CA HIS A 90 12.82 -3.47 3.62
C HIS A 90 11.33 -3.49 3.98
N LEU A 91 10.44 -3.84 3.05
CA LEU A 91 9.00 -3.66 3.19
C LEU A 91 8.40 -4.68 4.17
N ARG A 92 8.15 -4.24 5.40
CA ARG A 92 7.71 -5.09 6.52
C ARG A 92 6.22 -4.98 6.79
N ALA A 93 5.58 -3.86 6.46
CA ALA A 93 4.18 -3.65 6.77
C ALA A 93 3.44 -2.96 5.62
N ILE A 94 2.26 -3.48 5.28
CA ILE A 94 1.38 -2.88 4.29
C ILE A 94 -0.02 -2.71 4.89
N VAL A 95 -0.63 -1.57 4.63
CA VAL A 95 -2.06 -1.33 4.88
C VAL A 95 -2.70 -0.94 3.55
N LEU A 96 -3.65 -1.75 3.11
CA LEU A 96 -4.48 -1.49 1.94
C LEU A 96 -5.90 -1.21 2.41
N ASN A 97 -6.27 0.06 2.45
CA ASN A 97 -7.62 0.47 2.82
C ASN A 97 -8.56 0.39 1.60
N THR A 98 -9.87 0.54 1.82
CA THR A 98 -10.92 0.57 0.76
C THR A 98 -10.91 -0.66 -0.16
N TYR A 99 -10.55 -1.83 0.37
CA TYR A 99 -10.43 -3.08 -0.35
C TYR A 99 -11.80 -3.76 -0.49
N GLU A 100 -12.40 -3.80 -1.68
CA GLU A 100 -13.71 -4.44 -1.90
C GLU A 100 -13.59 -5.96 -2.12
N GLY A 101 -12.37 -6.43 -2.40
CA GLY A 101 -12.11 -7.80 -2.79
C GLY A 101 -12.65 -8.12 -4.19
N LYS A 102 -12.73 -7.14 -5.10
CA LYS A 102 -13.02 -7.40 -6.51
C LYS A 102 -11.79 -7.99 -7.20
N ARG A 103 -11.94 -8.46 -8.45
CA ARG A 103 -10.82 -9.05 -9.23
C ARG A 103 -9.63 -8.09 -9.32
N ALA A 104 -9.91 -6.80 -9.52
CA ALA A 104 -8.89 -5.76 -9.52
C ALA A 104 -8.13 -5.75 -8.18
N ASP A 105 -8.80 -5.47 -7.06
CA ASP A 105 -8.16 -5.38 -5.74
C ASP A 105 -7.36 -6.62 -5.38
N VAL A 106 -7.88 -7.81 -5.70
CA VAL A 106 -7.16 -9.07 -5.49
C VAL A 106 -5.88 -9.10 -6.29
N ASN A 107 -5.91 -8.82 -7.59
CA ASN A 107 -4.70 -8.83 -8.42
C ASN A 107 -3.67 -7.82 -7.94
N PHE A 108 -4.11 -6.63 -7.53
CA PHE A 108 -3.25 -5.59 -6.97
C PHE A 108 -2.58 -6.03 -5.67
N ALA A 109 -3.35 -6.51 -4.71
CA ALA A 109 -2.82 -6.96 -3.42
C ALA A 109 -1.93 -8.21 -3.56
N LYS A 110 -2.31 -9.13 -4.45
CA LYS A 110 -1.59 -10.38 -4.69
C LYS A 110 -0.17 -10.14 -5.19
N PHE A 111 0.09 -9.04 -5.90
CA PHE A 111 1.45 -8.65 -6.24
C PHE A 111 2.34 -8.57 -4.99
N PHE A 112 1.89 -7.88 -3.93
CA PHE A 112 2.68 -7.76 -2.70
C PHE A 112 2.80 -9.09 -1.96
N VAL A 113 1.72 -9.88 -1.91
CA VAL A 113 1.75 -11.22 -1.31
C VAL A 113 2.82 -12.11 -1.94
N LEU A 114 2.98 -12.04 -3.26
CA LEU A 114 3.88 -12.90 -4.03
C LEU A 114 5.28 -12.34 -4.22
N ASN A 115 5.54 -11.05 -3.93
CA ASN A 115 6.84 -10.42 -4.20
C ASN A 115 7.52 -9.82 -2.97
N ALA A 116 6.79 -9.48 -1.89
CA ALA A 116 7.41 -8.90 -0.70
C ALA A 116 7.98 -9.99 0.22
N LYS A 117 9.29 -10.21 0.18
CA LYS A 117 9.99 -11.33 0.85
C LYS A 117 10.17 -11.15 2.35
N VAL A 118 10.22 -9.91 2.83
CA VAL A 118 10.41 -9.57 4.26
C VAL A 118 9.15 -9.03 4.94
N LEU A 119 8.00 -9.19 4.28
CA LEU A 119 6.69 -8.72 4.75
C LEU A 119 6.27 -9.44 6.03
N LYS A 120 6.10 -8.70 7.12
CA LYS A 120 5.65 -9.25 8.42
C LYS A 120 4.13 -9.18 8.56
N VAL A 121 3.52 -8.12 8.04
CA VAL A 121 2.08 -7.89 8.18
C VAL A 121 1.50 -7.17 6.96
N MET A 122 0.31 -7.62 6.55
CA MET A 122 -0.51 -6.91 5.57
C MET A 122 -1.94 -6.85 6.07
N LYS A 123 -2.48 -5.63 6.16
CA LYS A 123 -3.84 -5.37 6.64
C LYS A 123 -4.71 -4.88 5.49
N PHE A 124 -5.91 -5.42 5.42
CA PHE A 124 -6.94 -5.07 4.45
C PHE A 124 -8.08 -4.37 5.20
N GLY A 125 -8.31 -3.09 4.86
CA GLY A 125 -9.51 -2.37 5.24
C GLY A 125 -10.59 -2.70 4.23
N ALA A 126 -11.44 -3.66 4.56
CA ALA A 126 -12.50 -4.16 3.70
C ALA A 126 -13.63 -3.14 3.57
N SER A 127 -13.88 -2.69 2.34
CA SER A 127 -15.05 -1.87 2.01
C SER A 127 -16.24 -2.79 1.74
N GLY A 128 -17.26 -2.71 2.61
CA GLY A 128 -18.46 -3.55 2.53
C GLY A 128 -18.37 -4.86 3.34
N THR A 129 -18.52 -6.01 2.68
CA THR A 129 -18.65 -7.31 3.35
C THR A 129 -17.32 -7.79 3.95
N CYS A 130 -17.30 -8.08 5.26
CA CYS A 130 -16.13 -8.60 5.97
C CYS A 130 -16.50 -9.75 6.93
N ASN A 131 -17.29 -10.72 6.47
CA ASN A 131 -17.61 -11.92 7.25
C ASN A 131 -16.62 -13.07 6.97
N ASP A 132 -16.62 -14.11 7.81
CA ASP A 132 -15.66 -15.22 7.72
C ASP A 132 -15.67 -15.92 6.36
N LYS A 133 -16.85 -16.09 5.74
CA LYS A 133 -16.98 -16.67 4.41
C LYS A 133 -16.27 -15.83 3.36
N TRP A 134 -16.44 -14.51 3.40
CA TRP A 134 -15.76 -13.60 2.51
C TRP A 134 -14.25 -13.59 2.77
N VAL A 135 -13.82 -13.55 4.04
CA VAL A 135 -12.40 -13.59 4.41
C VAL A 135 -11.73 -14.87 3.91
N ALA A 136 -12.35 -16.03 4.12
CA ALA A 136 -11.85 -17.31 3.62
C ALA A 136 -11.71 -17.31 2.09
N ASN A 137 -12.68 -16.74 1.37
CA ASN A 137 -12.62 -16.58 -0.07
C ASN A 137 -11.45 -15.66 -0.50
N GLN A 138 -11.24 -14.53 0.17
CA GLN A 138 -10.12 -13.64 -0.16
C GLN A 138 -8.76 -14.28 0.13
N ARG A 139 -8.61 -15.00 1.25
CA ARG A 139 -7.40 -15.77 1.56
C ARG A 139 -7.03 -16.74 0.43
N ARG A 140 -8.02 -17.47 -0.11
CA ARG A 140 -7.83 -18.37 -1.26
C ARG A 140 -7.43 -17.61 -2.52
N ARG A 141 -8.11 -16.51 -2.84
CA ARG A 141 -7.89 -15.74 -4.08
C ARG A 141 -6.55 -15.02 -4.10
N LEU A 142 -6.08 -14.57 -2.94
CA LEU A 142 -4.77 -13.95 -2.74
C LEU A 142 -3.63 -14.96 -2.71
N GLN A 143 -3.92 -16.27 -2.59
CA GLN A 143 -2.93 -17.34 -2.52
C GLN A 143 -1.92 -17.12 -1.38
N LEU A 144 -2.44 -16.84 -0.19
CA LEU A 144 -1.62 -16.54 0.99
C LEU A 144 -0.74 -17.73 1.42
N ASP A 145 -1.09 -18.94 1.01
CA ASP A 145 -0.34 -20.18 1.25
C ASP A 145 1.03 -20.21 0.56
N ILE A 146 1.17 -19.51 -0.57
CA ILE A 146 2.43 -19.40 -1.32
C ILE A 146 3.04 -17.99 -1.21
N SER A 147 2.74 -17.25 -0.14
CA SER A 147 3.29 -15.92 0.08
C SER A 147 4.82 -15.93 0.07
N ALA A 148 5.43 -14.91 -0.53
CA ALA A 148 6.89 -14.78 -0.61
C ALA A 148 7.56 -14.69 0.77
N SER A 149 6.89 -14.08 1.76
CA SER A 149 7.39 -14.01 3.13
C SER A 149 6.77 -15.08 4.01
N ARG A 150 7.58 -16.07 4.40
CA ARG A 150 7.17 -17.12 5.33
C ARG A 150 6.83 -16.52 6.69
N GLY A 151 5.59 -16.71 7.14
CA GLY A 151 5.11 -16.20 8.43
C GLY A 151 4.50 -14.80 8.39
N ALA A 152 4.31 -14.21 7.21
CA ALA A 152 3.53 -12.98 7.06
C ALA A 152 2.11 -13.16 7.61
N ARG A 153 1.63 -12.17 8.37
CA ARG A 153 0.27 -12.16 8.92
C ARG A 153 -0.65 -11.29 8.09
N PHE A 154 -1.79 -11.84 7.72
CA PHE A 154 -2.79 -11.17 6.90
C PHE A 154 -4.07 -10.95 7.71
N TYR A 155 -4.48 -9.70 7.84
CA TYR A 155 -5.65 -9.28 8.60
C TYR A 155 -6.66 -8.61 7.70
N PHE A 156 -7.93 -8.94 7.88
CA PHE A 156 -9.06 -8.29 7.23
C PHE A 156 -9.91 -7.68 8.33
N LYS A 157 -10.14 -6.36 8.26
CA LYS A 157 -11.02 -5.61 9.15
C LYS A 157 -11.92 -4.73 8.30
N ARG A 158 -13.03 -4.19 8.82
CA ARG A 158 -13.79 -3.22 8.03
C ARG A 158 -12.95 -1.94 7.88
N ASP A 159 -13.10 -1.25 6.77
CA ASP A 159 -12.34 -0.04 6.45
C ASP A 159 -12.49 1.07 7.50
N PHE A 160 -13.67 1.29 8.07
CA PHE A 160 -13.87 2.23 9.20
C PHE A 160 -13.13 1.82 10.49
N ASP A 161 -12.73 0.55 10.63
CA ASP A 161 -11.91 0.07 11.75
C ASP A 161 -10.42 0.36 11.54
N ILE A 162 -10.02 0.87 10.37
CA ILE A 162 -8.66 1.26 10.03
C ILE A 162 -8.63 2.79 9.86
N PRO A 163 -7.79 3.52 10.62
CA PRO A 163 -7.69 4.96 10.48
C PRO A 163 -7.41 5.37 9.03
N SER A 164 -8.28 6.20 8.46
CA SER A 164 -8.01 6.86 7.18
C SER A 164 -7.05 8.03 7.39
N PHE A 165 -6.03 8.13 6.54
CA PHE A 165 -5.10 9.27 6.58
C PHE A 165 -5.65 10.54 5.88
N CYS A 166 -6.83 10.49 5.26
CA CYS A 166 -7.29 11.52 4.31
C CYS A 166 -8.69 12.09 4.59
N ASP A 167 -9.32 11.76 5.73
CA ASP A 167 -10.56 12.41 6.14
C ASP A 167 -10.26 13.81 6.69
N HIS A 168 -10.68 14.82 5.94
CA HIS A 168 -10.49 16.25 6.26
C HIS A 168 -11.22 16.71 7.53
N TYR A 169 -12.04 15.85 8.14
CA TYR A 169 -12.93 16.23 9.23
C TYR A 169 -12.41 15.93 10.65
N HIS A 170 -11.35 15.12 10.79
CA HIS A 170 -10.79 14.78 12.11
C HIS A 170 -9.25 14.67 12.12
N PHE A 171 -8.59 15.62 11.46
CA PHE A 171 -7.12 15.67 11.36
C PHE A 171 -6.40 15.78 12.72
N HIS A 172 -7.10 16.17 13.79
CA HIS A 172 -6.50 16.37 15.11
C HIS A 172 -6.64 15.16 16.06
N ASP A 173 -7.60 14.24 15.85
CA ASP A 173 -7.86 13.14 16.80
C ASP A 173 -7.48 11.74 16.27
N MET A 174 -7.38 11.55 14.94
CA MET A 174 -7.15 10.25 14.31
C MET A 174 -5.70 9.73 14.39
N TRP A 175 -4.78 10.51 14.95
CA TRP A 175 -3.36 10.15 15.08
C TRP A 175 -3.02 9.41 16.37
N THR A 176 -4.01 9.00 17.15
CA THR A 176 -3.74 8.23 18.38
C THR A 176 -3.43 6.76 18.10
N VAL A 177 -3.71 6.25 16.89
CA VAL A 177 -3.60 4.83 16.55
C VAL A 177 -2.64 4.60 15.37
N ASP A 178 -1.52 3.90 15.59
CA ASP A 178 -0.60 3.47 14.51
C ASP A 178 -1.31 2.41 13.63
N PRO A 179 -1.61 2.70 12.34
CA PRO A 179 -2.28 1.73 11.48
C PRO A 179 -1.41 0.51 11.17
N PHE A 180 -0.10 0.59 11.39
CA PHE A 180 0.84 -0.54 11.29
C PHE A 180 1.01 -1.31 12.61
N GLY A 181 0.44 -0.83 13.71
CA GLY A 181 0.55 -1.41 15.05
C GLY A 181 -0.07 -2.80 15.17
N SER A 182 0.39 -3.59 16.13
CA SER A 182 -0.17 -4.92 16.41
C SER A 182 -1.45 -4.81 17.24
N SER A 183 -2.58 -4.56 16.58
CA SER A 183 -3.93 -4.69 17.17
C SER A 183 -4.75 -5.71 16.40
#